data_AF-A0A0D6DZG4-F1
#
_entry.id   AF-A0A0D6DZG4-F1
#
_cell.length_a   1.000
_cell.length_b   1.000
_cell.length_c   1.000
_cell.angle_alpha   90.00
_cell.angle_beta   90.00
_cell.angle_gamma   90.00
#
_symmetry.space_group_name_H-M   'P 1'
#
loop_
_entity.id
_entity.type
_entity.pdbx_description
1 polymer ?
#
loop_
_entity_poly.entity_id
_entity_poly.type
_entity_poly.pdbx_seq_one_letter_code
_entity_poly.pdbx_strand_id
1 'polypeptide(L)'
;MTFEIRNIGEALDIETGQVVTLTPDYIKQLDDETLAQFLYESKRFAKLPKTGEEELKSRLESGKRFSMVEFGKPAVTKVLTENNARKRELVIKHGWDCVSLKSLTELKKIYGEKFEDEISDLIVETPRKPALKWKV
;
A
#
# COMPACT_ATOMS: atom_id res chain seq x y z
N MET A 1 16.95 -8.11 -24.09
CA MET A 1 17.21 -6.78 -23.49
C MET A 1 17.55 -6.91 -22.00
N THR A 2 18.80 -6.60 -21.64
CA THR A 2 19.29 -6.54 -20.25
C THR A 2 19.53 -5.08 -19.88
N PHE A 3 19.11 -4.63 -18.70
CA PHE A 3 19.21 -3.22 -18.29
C PHE A 3 20.15 -3.03 -17.09
N GLU A 4 20.95 -1.97 -17.11
CA GLU A 4 21.77 -1.51 -15.97
C GLU A 4 21.26 -0.13 -15.51
N ILE A 5 20.90 0.02 -14.23
CA ILE A 5 20.44 1.30 -13.68
C ILE A 5 21.67 2.16 -13.39
N ARG A 6 21.88 3.24 -14.17
CA ARG A 6 23.05 4.13 -14.02
C ARG A 6 22.75 5.38 -13.19
N ASN A 7 21.54 5.92 -13.27
CA ASN A 7 21.05 7.07 -12.48
C ASN A 7 19.61 6.83 -12.04
N ILE A 8 19.13 7.55 -11.02
CA ILE A 8 17.73 7.48 -10.58
C ILE A 8 16.82 7.92 -11.74
N GLY A 9 16.10 6.95 -12.34
CA GLY A 9 15.16 7.20 -13.45
C GLY A 9 15.72 6.95 -14.85
N GLU A 10 16.98 6.55 -14.99
CA GLU A 10 17.62 6.26 -16.29
C GLU A 10 18.18 4.83 -16.29
N ALA A 11 17.81 4.05 -17.31
CA ALA A 11 18.35 2.73 -17.58
C ALA A 11 19.21 2.76 -18.83
N LEU A 12 20.39 2.15 -18.79
CA LEU A 12 21.16 1.86 -19.99
C LEU A 12 20.62 0.57 -20.61
N ASP A 13 20.22 0.64 -21.87
CA ASP A 13 20.06 -0.54 -22.70
C ASP A 13 21.45 -1.06 -23.08
N ILE A 14 21.79 -2.26 -22.61
CA ILE A 14 23.12 -2.87 -22.79
C ILE A 14 23.33 -3.33 -24.24
N GLU A 15 22.26 -3.59 -25.01
CA GLU A 15 22.35 -4.03 -26.40
C GLU A 15 22.57 -2.85 -27.35
N THR A 16 21.90 -1.73 -27.09
CA THR A 16 21.96 -0.54 -27.97
C THR A 16 22.89 0.56 -27.45
N GLY A 17 23.31 0.49 -26.18
CA GLY A 17 24.09 1.54 -25.53
C GLY A 17 23.31 2.84 -25.28
N GLN A 18 22.00 2.85 -25.52
CA GLN A 18 21.16 4.04 -25.32
C GLN A 18 20.73 4.17 -23.86
N VAL A 19 20.81 5.39 -23.35
CA VAL A 19 20.24 5.75 -22.06
C VAL A 19 18.77 6.07 -22.27
N VAL A 20 17.90 5.30 -21.62
CA VAL A 20 16.46 5.45 -21.70
C VAL A 20 15.90 5.95 -20.38
N THR A 21 15.06 6.99 -20.43
CA THR A 21 14.35 7.48 -19.26
C THR A 21 13.15 6.57 -18.97
N LEU A 22 13.10 6.00 -17.76
CA LEU A 22 12.02 5.14 -17.31
C LEU A 22 10.78 5.98 -16.97
N THR A 23 9.94 6.22 -17.97
CA THR A 23 8.66 6.94 -17.82
C THR A 23 7.47 5.97 -17.83
N PRO A 24 6.31 6.35 -17.26
CA PRO A 24 5.10 5.51 -17.34
C PRO A 24 4.68 5.18 -18.77
N ASP A 25 4.91 6.08 -19.73
CA ASP A 25 4.59 5.83 -21.14
C ASP A 25 5.59 4.87 -21.79
N TYR A 26 6.86 4.90 -21.39
CA TYR A 26 7.83 3.90 -21.81
C TYR A 26 7.43 2.49 -21.36
N ILE A 27 6.93 2.33 -20.13
CA ILE A 27 6.48 1.02 -19.63
C ILE A 27 5.35 0.43 -20.47
N LYS A 28 4.48 1.27 -21.06
CA LYS A 28 3.38 0.82 -21.94
C LYS A 28 3.86 0.38 -23.32
N GLN A 29 5.08 0.75 -23.71
CA GLN A 29 5.67 0.44 -25.01
C GLN A 29 6.55 -0.82 -24.97
N LEU A 30 6.80 -1.37 -23.77
CA LEU A 30 7.53 -2.63 -23.62
C LEU A 30 6.71 -3.79 -24.19
N ASP A 31 7.39 -4.72 -24.85
CA ASP A 31 6.79 -5.98 -25.23
C ASP A 31 6.45 -6.83 -23.99
N ASP A 32 5.59 -7.85 -24.18
CA ASP A 32 5.02 -8.65 -23.10
C ASP A 32 6.09 -9.33 -22.23
N GLU A 33 7.17 -9.85 -22.82
CA GLU A 33 8.23 -10.54 -22.08
C GLU A 33 9.11 -9.56 -21.32
N THR A 34 9.50 -8.45 -21.96
CA THR A 34 10.30 -7.39 -21.31
C THR A 34 9.52 -6.73 -20.18
N LEU A 35 8.21 -6.51 -20.33
CA LEU A 35 7.35 -5.98 -19.28
C LEU A 35 7.28 -6.93 -18.06
N ALA A 36 7.14 -8.24 -18.31
CA ALA A 36 7.13 -9.24 -17.25
C ALA A 36 8.46 -9.28 -16.49
N GLN A 37 9.59 -9.26 -17.20
CA GLN A 37 10.92 -9.24 -16.62
C GLN A 37 11.18 -7.95 -15.83
N PHE A 38 10.82 -6.78 -16.37
CA PHE A 38 10.92 -5.50 -15.68
C PHE A 38 10.12 -5.51 -14.36
N LEU A 39 8.88 -6.00 -14.38
CA LEU A 39 8.06 -6.09 -13.18
C LEU A 39 8.62 -7.09 -12.17
N TYR A 40 9.19 -8.21 -12.62
CA TYR A 40 9.85 -9.18 -11.75
C TYR A 40 11.08 -8.58 -11.05
N GLU A 41 11.97 -7.92 -11.80
CA GLU A 41 13.16 -7.28 -11.24
C GLU A 41 12.80 -6.08 -10.36
N SER A 42 11.84 -5.24 -10.76
CA SER A 42 11.40 -4.09 -9.94
C SER A 42 10.88 -4.52 -8.56
N LYS A 43 10.27 -5.71 -8.41
CA LYS A 43 9.87 -6.25 -7.10
C LYS A 43 11.06 -6.45 -6.16
N ARG A 44 12.25 -6.77 -6.69
CA ARG A 44 13.49 -6.85 -5.90
C ARG A 44 13.91 -5.49 -5.37
N PHE A 45 13.73 -4.45 -6.17
CA PHE A 45 14.08 -3.07 -5.81
C PHE A 45 13.00 -2.35 -4.99
N ALA A 46 11.74 -2.80 -5.02
CA ALA A 46 10.60 -2.15 -4.37
C ALA A 46 10.77 -1.93 -2.85
N LYS A 47 11.60 -2.72 -2.18
CA LYS A 47 11.89 -2.56 -0.75
C LYS A 47 12.93 -1.47 -0.44
N LEU A 48 13.82 -1.16 -1.39
CA LEU A 48 14.93 -0.24 -1.17
C LEU A 48 14.49 1.21 -0.91
N PRO A 49 13.51 1.79 -1.64
CA PRO A 49 13.04 3.14 -1.35
C PRO A 49 12.51 3.28 0.08
N LYS A 50 11.76 2.28 0.56
CA LYS A 50 11.22 2.29 1.92
C LYS A 50 12.33 2.25 2.98
N THR A 51 13.32 1.37 2.79
CA THR A 51 14.50 1.32 3.68
C THR A 51 15.30 2.63 3.64
N GLY A 52 15.43 3.25 2.46
CA GLY A 52 16.06 4.56 2.33
C GLY A 52 15.30 5.67 3.07
N GLU A 53 13.98 5.66 3.02
CA GLU A 53 13.14 6.61 3.76
C GLU A 53 13.27 6.45 5.28
N GLU A 54 13.27 5.21 5.78
CA GLU A 54 13.47 4.90 7.21
C GLU A 54 14.84 5.40 7.70
N GLU A 55 15.90 5.17 6.93
CA GLU A 55 17.23 5.67 7.24
C GLU A 55 17.29 7.21 7.20
N LEU A 56 16.63 7.84 6.22
CA LEU A 56 16.57 9.30 6.13
C LEU A 56 15.88 9.91 7.35
N LYS A 57 14.78 9.30 7.82
CA LYS A 57 14.10 9.68 9.07
C LYS A 57 15.00 9.54 10.28
N SER A 58 15.67 8.40 10.44
CA SER A 58 16.64 8.17 11.53
C SER A 58 17.76 9.23 11.55
N ARG A 59 18.26 9.63 10.37
CA ARG A 59 19.26 10.69 10.24
C ARG A 59 18.73 12.07 10.60
N LEU A 60 17.48 12.38 10.23
CA LEU A 60 16.82 13.61 10.64
C LEU A 60 16.57 13.65 12.16
N GLU A 61 16.16 12.52 12.76
CA GLU A 61 15.95 12.38 14.20
C GLU A 61 17.26 12.54 14.99
N SER A 62 18.37 12.02 14.46
CA SER A 62 19.71 12.21 15.03
C SER A 62 20.31 13.61 14.79
N GLY A 63 19.58 14.51 14.13
CA GLY A 63 19.93 15.92 13.99
C GLY A 63 20.67 16.30 12.71
N LYS A 64 20.87 15.35 11.77
CA LYS A 64 21.41 15.68 10.44
C LYS A 64 20.40 16.51 9.66
N ARG A 65 20.91 17.44 8.85
CA ARG A 65 20.09 18.30 7.99
C ARG A 65 20.36 17.98 6.53
N PHE A 66 19.31 17.98 5.73
CA PHE A 66 19.35 17.79 4.29
C PHE A 66 18.80 19.05 3.62
N SER A 67 19.35 19.44 2.47
CA SER A 67 18.87 20.62 1.74
C SER A 67 17.49 20.41 1.09
N MET A 68 17.10 19.16 0.88
CA MET A 68 15.88 18.79 0.14
C MET A 68 14.77 18.21 1.01
N VAL A 69 15.04 17.89 2.29
CA VAL A 69 14.09 17.17 3.16
C VAL A 69 14.15 17.69 4.59
N GLU A 70 12.97 17.95 5.15
CA GLU A 70 12.76 18.32 6.55
C GLU A 70 11.51 17.61 7.11
N PHE A 71 11.40 17.54 8.44
CA PHE A 71 10.17 17.06 9.06
C PHE A 71 9.04 18.06 8.85
N GLY A 72 7.94 17.58 8.27
CA GLY A 72 6.68 18.33 8.25
C GLY A 72 6.04 18.43 9.65
N LYS A 73 5.00 19.24 9.76
CA LYS A 73 4.16 19.26 10.97
C LYS A 73 3.55 17.86 11.18
N PRO A 74 3.54 17.32 12.41
CA PRO A 74 2.94 16.03 12.68
C PRO A 74 1.47 16.07 12.30
N ALA A 75 1.03 15.09 11.51
CA ALA A 75 -0.37 14.91 11.20
C ALA A 75 -1.12 14.57 12.49
N VAL A 76 -2.16 15.34 12.83
CA VAL A 76 -3.00 15.06 13.98
C VAL A 76 -4.18 14.22 13.52
N THR A 77 -4.15 12.93 13.84
CA THR A 77 -5.30 12.06 13.63
C THR A 77 -6.29 12.28 14.76
N LYS A 78 -7.48 12.77 14.43
CA LYS A 78 -8.60 12.84 15.38
C LYS A 78 -9.35 11.51 15.32
N VAL A 79 -9.19 10.70 16.36
CA VAL A 79 -9.91 9.43 16.51
C VAL A 79 -11.04 9.59 17.53
N LEU A 80 -12.20 8.99 17.24
CA LEU A 80 -13.28 8.89 18.21
C LEU A 80 -12.89 7.82 19.25
N THR A 81 -13.04 8.15 20.53
CA THR A 81 -12.82 7.17 21.60
C THR A 81 -13.93 6.11 21.58
N GLU A 82 -13.57 4.83 21.61
CA GLU A 82 -14.53 3.74 21.70
C GLU A 82 -15.15 3.68 23.11
N ASN A 83 -16.33 4.28 23.28
CA ASN A 83 -17.12 4.17 24.49
C ASN A 83 -18.56 3.76 24.13
N ASN A 84 -18.99 2.59 24.62
CA ASN A 84 -20.31 2.03 24.32
C ASN A 84 -21.46 2.92 24.79
N ALA A 85 -21.30 3.66 25.91
CA ALA A 85 -22.31 4.61 26.36
C ALA A 85 -22.47 5.77 25.36
N ARG A 86 -21.36 6.32 24.86
CA ARG A 86 -21.40 7.38 23.84
C ARG A 86 -21.89 6.89 22.48
N LYS A 87 -21.58 5.65 22.08
CA LYS A 87 -22.13 5.04 20.87
C LYS A 87 -23.67 4.96 20.96
N ARG A 88 -24.20 4.54 22.10
CA ARG A 88 -25.66 4.51 22.34
C ARG A 88 -26.27 5.91 22.25
N GLU A 89 -25.67 6.91 22.88
CA GLU A 89 -26.14 8.29 22.80
C GLU A 89 -26.13 8.85 21.36
N LEU A 90 -25.09 8.53 20.58
CA LEU A 90 -25.01 8.92 19.17
C LEU A 90 -26.11 8.27 18.33
N VAL A 91 -26.36 6.98 18.54
CA VAL A 91 -27.45 6.26 17.84
C VAL A 91 -28.81 6.86 18.19
N ILE A 92 -29.05 7.21 19.46
CA ILE A 92 -30.30 7.84 19.89
C ILE A 92 -30.50 9.21 19.22
N LYS A 93 -29.44 10.01 19.09
CA LYS A 93 -29.53 11.40 18.58
C LYS A 93 -29.48 11.51 17.06
N HIS A 94 -28.72 10.64 16.41
CA HIS A 94 -28.33 10.79 15.00
C HIS A 94 -28.53 9.52 14.16
N GLY A 95 -29.10 8.47 14.75
CA GLY A 95 -29.39 7.21 14.07
C GLY A 95 -28.17 6.28 13.94
N TRP A 96 -28.41 5.14 13.28
CA TRP A 96 -27.41 4.07 13.15
C TRP A 96 -26.26 4.41 12.19
N ASP A 97 -26.39 5.46 11.36
CA ASP A 97 -25.32 5.93 10.46
C ASP A 97 -24.06 6.40 11.20
N CYS A 98 -24.19 6.71 12.50
CA CYS A 98 -23.06 7.09 13.35
C CYS A 98 -22.20 5.90 13.81
N VAL A 99 -22.63 4.66 13.52
CA VAL A 99 -21.92 3.45 13.91
C VAL A 99 -21.71 2.54 12.71
N SER A 100 -20.49 2.06 12.53
CA SER A 100 -20.17 1.05 11.52
C SER A 100 -20.12 -0.35 12.16
N LEU A 101 -20.57 -1.36 11.42
CA LEU A 101 -20.31 -2.75 11.79
C LEU A 101 -18.80 -3.00 11.84
N LYS A 102 -18.37 -3.81 12.81
CA LYS A 102 -17.00 -4.33 12.83
C LYS A 102 -16.80 -5.24 11.62
N SER A 103 -15.54 -5.42 11.20
CA SER A 103 -15.24 -6.34 10.10
C SER A 103 -15.66 -7.77 10.48
N LEU A 104 -16.01 -8.59 9.47
CA LEU A 104 -16.38 -9.99 9.70
C LEU A 104 -15.32 -10.74 10.52
N THR A 105 -14.03 -10.48 10.26
CA THR A 105 -12.92 -11.06 11.02
C THR A 105 -12.92 -10.67 12.49
N GLU A 106 -13.23 -9.41 12.82
CA GLU A 106 -13.34 -8.96 14.21
C GLU A 106 -14.58 -9.57 14.89
N LEU A 107 -15.70 -9.65 14.17
CA LEU A 107 -16.91 -10.27 14.69
C LEU A 107 -16.70 -11.76 14.96
N LYS A 108 -16.05 -12.50 14.05
CA LYS A 108 -15.64 -13.89 14.27
C LYS A 108 -14.73 -14.06 15.50
N LYS A 109 -13.80 -13.13 15.74
CA LYS A 109 -12.94 -13.18 16.94
C LYS A 109 -13.72 -12.99 18.24
N ILE A 110 -14.81 -12.21 18.22
CA ILE A 110 -15.62 -11.90 19.40
C ILE A 110 -16.68 -12.99 19.64
N TYR A 111 -17.35 -13.43 18.58
CA TYR A 111 -18.54 -14.29 18.64
C TYR A 111 -18.29 -15.73 18.20
N GLY A 112 -17.11 -16.03 17.67
CA GLY A 112 -16.72 -17.35 17.17
C GLY A 112 -17.07 -17.59 15.70
N GLU A 113 -16.63 -18.72 15.16
CA GLU A 113 -16.81 -19.11 13.74
C GLU A 113 -18.29 -19.26 13.36
N LYS A 114 -19.14 -19.74 14.27
CA LYS A 114 -20.58 -19.95 14.04
C LYS A 114 -21.36 -18.66 13.77
N PHE A 115 -20.80 -17.51 14.14
CA PHE A 115 -21.44 -16.22 13.89
C PHE A 115 -21.58 -15.91 12.41
N GLU A 116 -20.67 -16.42 11.56
CA GLU A 116 -20.77 -16.23 10.11
C GLU A 116 -22.01 -16.91 9.52
N ASP A 117 -22.37 -18.09 10.04
CA ASP A 117 -23.58 -18.80 9.62
C ASP A 117 -24.85 -17.99 9.96
N GLU A 118 -24.84 -17.33 11.13
CA GLU A 118 -25.96 -16.51 11.63
C GLU A 118 -26.23 -15.24 10.82
N ILE A 119 -25.21 -14.68 10.16
CA ILE A 119 -25.33 -13.47 9.35
C ILE A 119 -25.11 -13.72 7.86
N SER A 120 -25.20 -14.98 7.43
CA SER A 120 -24.89 -15.42 6.07
C SER A 120 -25.72 -14.69 5.00
N ASP A 121 -26.95 -14.30 5.32
CA ASP A 121 -27.84 -13.49 4.48
C ASP A 121 -27.35 -12.05 4.26
N LEU A 122 -26.49 -11.54 5.15
CA LEU A 122 -25.89 -10.20 5.07
C LEU A 122 -24.51 -10.18 4.39
N ILE A 123 -23.93 -11.35 4.10
CA ILE A 123 -22.59 -11.46 3.52
C ILE A 123 -22.68 -11.39 2.00
N VAL A 124 -22.07 -10.37 1.42
CA VAL A 124 -21.89 -10.25 -0.04
C VAL A 124 -20.48 -10.65 -0.41
N GLU A 125 -20.35 -11.82 -1.04
CA GLU A 125 -19.08 -12.27 -1.60
C GLU A 125 -18.79 -11.55 -2.92
N THR A 126 -17.88 -10.58 -2.86
CA THR A 126 -17.36 -9.95 -4.09
C THR A 126 -16.05 -10.61 -4.47
N PRO A 127 -15.96 -11.31 -5.62
CA PRO A 127 -14.70 -11.91 -6.05
C PRO A 127 -13.67 -10.81 -6.27
N ARG A 128 -12.51 -10.95 -5.62
CA ARG A 128 -11.37 -10.06 -5.90
C ARG A 128 -10.85 -10.35 -7.30
N LYS A 129 -10.43 -9.29 -8.01
CA LYS A 129 -9.70 -9.45 -9.27
C LYS A 129 -8.50 -10.39 -9.05
N PRO A 130 -8.24 -11.32 -9.98
CA PRO A 130 -7.17 -12.28 -9.82
C PRO A 130 -5.83 -11.56 -9.64
N ALA A 131 -5.09 -11.93 -8.61
CA ALA A 131 -3.73 -11.44 -8.42
C ALA A 131 -2.80 -12.06 -9.46
N LEU A 132 -1.79 -11.31 -9.92
CA LEU A 132 -0.72 -11.84 -10.75
C LEU A 132 0.02 -12.95 -9.97
N LYS A 133 -0.05 -14.18 -10.49
CA LYS A 133 0.74 -15.31 -10.00
C LYS A 133 1.93 -15.53 -10.93
N TRP A 134 3.13 -15.50 -10.37
CA TRP A 134 4.34 -15.82 -11.12
C TRP A 134 4.48 -17.33 -11.26
N LYS A 135 4.79 -17.80 -12.46
CA LYS A 135 5.26 -19.17 -12.68
C LYS A 135 6.72 -19.19 -12.18
N VAL A 136 6.94 -19.72 -10.98
CA VAL A 136 8.29 -19.96 -10.43
C VAL A 136 8.74 -21.35 -10.86
#